data_AF-U2RAP5-F1
#
_entry.id   AF-U2RAP5-F1
#
_cell.length_a   1.000
_cell.length_b   1.000
_cell.length_c   1.000
_cell.angle_alpha   90.00
_cell.angle_beta   90.00
_cell.angle_gamma   90.00
#
_symmetry.space_group_name_H-M   'P 1'
#
loop_
_entity.id
_entity.type
_entity.pdbx_description
1 polymer ?
#
loop_
_entity_poly.entity_id
_entity_poly.type
_entity_poly.pdbx_seq_one_letter_code
_entity_poly.pdbx_strand_id
1 'polypeptide(L)'
;MTAKRLGAPYWTLWSSAGFSNLADGVMKVALPLVAVRYTDSPLLIAGLAFAFSLPWLLFALTAGALADRWDRRRLMIGANIARAVLLAALTIAAIAGAGSIWLLYVAAIFVGTAETIYDTSSQSILPQLVGRDALSRANGRLYAAELTANQFIGPPLGGFLVAAGVGLAFGAPAALWLVAIGLLLLLRGNFRADHPGTTTIRADIAEGLRFLWSSTLLRVLAFMVGGFNFASNAMFTVFVLYAVGPASPMGLDDPAYGLLLTASALGSVLGTFLAEGAERLVGRSRALAISIAGSVLTVATPAFTTSPWIIGAAFFVGGVTVSLWNVITVSLRQRVTPHRLLGRLNSAYRLLAWGTIPLGAAAGGIVAQVFGLQTVFIGAGVVILCLLIGMIWVTDARMAEAEGTVLEPEARGTER
;
A
#
# COMPACT_ATOMS: atom_id res chain seq x y z
N MET A 1 15.51 18.31 22.95
CA MET A 1 16.06 17.02 22.46
C MET A 1 16.31 17.14 20.96
N THR A 2 17.57 17.33 20.54
CA THR A 2 17.94 17.37 19.12
C THR A 2 17.69 16.00 18.50
N ALA A 3 16.70 15.90 17.63
CA ALA A 3 16.35 14.63 17.01
C ALA A 3 17.54 14.09 16.19
N LYS A 4 18.00 12.88 16.52
CA LYS A 4 19.08 12.20 15.77
C LYS A 4 18.75 12.20 14.28
N ARG A 5 19.69 12.69 13.46
CA ARG A 5 19.57 12.68 11.99
C ARG A 5 19.57 11.24 11.49
N LEU A 6 18.75 10.94 10.47
CA LEU A 6 18.74 9.63 9.82
C LEU A 6 20.07 9.46 9.05
N GLY A 7 20.75 8.33 9.25
CA GLY A 7 22.08 8.08 8.71
C GLY A 7 22.09 7.79 7.20
N ALA A 8 23.27 7.79 6.59
CA ALA A 8 23.45 7.48 5.18
C ALA A 8 22.85 6.13 4.74
N PRO A 9 22.97 5.02 5.52
CA PRO A 9 22.35 3.75 5.14
C PRO A 9 20.82 3.82 4.98
N TYR A 10 20.15 4.60 5.84
CA TYR A 10 18.71 4.84 5.69
C TYR A 10 18.39 5.52 4.36
N TRP A 11 19.14 6.57 4.00
CA TRP A 11 18.90 7.30 2.75
C TRP A 11 19.22 6.47 1.51
N THR A 12 20.20 5.56 1.59
CA THR A 12 20.47 4.59 0.51
C THR A 12 19.28 3.64 0.31
N LEU A 13 18.72 3.09 1.39
CA LEU A 13 17.50 2.28 1.33
C LEU A 13 16.32 3.08 0.78
N TRP A 14 16.13 4.30 1.30
CA TRP A 14 15.04 5.20 0.91
C TRP A 14 15.07 5.50 -0.60
N SER A 15 16.24 5.83 -1.15
CA SER A 15 16.40 6.06 -2.58
C SER A 15 16.17 4.78 -3.39
N SER A 16 16.68 3.64 -2.95
CA SER A 16 16.41 2.35 -3.61
C SER A 16 14.92 2.03 -3.66
N ALA A 17 14.23 2.19 -2.52
CA ALA A 17 12.78 1.97 -2.42
C ALA A 17 12.02 2.91 -3.35
N GLY A 18 12.39 4.20 -3.40
CA GLY A 18 11.81 5.18 -4.31
C GLY A 18 11.94 4.80 -5.78
N PHE A 19 13.15 4.43 -6.24
CA PHE A 19 13.35 4.03 -7.65
C PHE A 19 12.61 2.73 -8.00
N SER A 20 12.64 1.72 -7.11
CA SER A 20 11.90 0.48 -7.33
C SER A 20 10.39 0.72 -7.38
N ASN A 21 9.85 1.51 -6.45
CA ASN A 21 8.43 1.82 -6.40
C ASN A 21 7.99 2.69 -7.57
N LEU A 22 8.86 3.57 -8.08
CA LEU A 22 8.59 4.35 -9.29
C LEU A 22 8.42 3.45 -10.51
N ALA A 23 9.30 2.46 -10.66
CA ALA A 23 9.19 1.45 -11.72
C ALA A 23 7.90 0.64 -11.60
N ASP A 24 7.54 0.23 -10.39
CA ASP A 24 6.30 -0.49 -10.11
C ASP A 24 5.06 0.36 -10.45
N GLY A 25 5.07 1.65 -10.11
CA GLY A 25 4.02 2.60 -10.46
C GLY A 25 3.86 2.82 -11.97
N VAL A 26 4.97 2.89 -12.70
CA VAL A 26 4.97 2.94 -14.17
C VAL A 26 4.31 1.67 -14.74
N MET A 27 4.68 0.50 -14.21
CA MET A 27 4.17 -0.79 -14.70
C MET A 27 2.67 -0.97 -14.50
N LYS A 28 2.09 -0.41 -13.42
CA LYS A 28 0.64 -0.44 -13.17
C LYS A 28 -0.19 0.18 -14.30
N VAL A 29 0.35 1.18 -14.99
CA VAL A 29 -0.28 1.83 -16.15
C VAL A 29 0.24 1.27 -17.47
N ALA A 30 1.54 0.98 -17.55
CA ALA A 30 2.15 0.52 -18.79
C ALA A 30 1.58 -0.81 -19.27
N LEU A 31 1.34 -1.78 -18.36
CA LEU A 31 0.77 -3.08 -18.71
C LEU A 31 -0.60 -2.98 -19.41
N PRO A 32 -1.64 -2.37 -18.79
CA PRO A 32 -2.96 -2.29 -19.44
C PRO A 32 -2.93 -1.42 -20.71
N LEU A 33 -2.16 -0.33 -20.76
CA LEU A 33 -2.07 0.49 -21.97
C LEU A 33 -1.40 -0.23 -23.15
N VAL A 34 -0.37 -1.03 -22.88
CA VAL A 34 0.25 -1.85 -23.93
C VAL A 34 -0.67 -3.01 -24.34
N ALA A 35 -1.49 -3.53 -23.42
CA ALA A 35 -2.44 -4.61 -23.69
C ALA A 35 -3.50 -4.24 -24.74
N VAL A 36 -3.93 -2.98 -24.80
CA VAL A 36 -4.87 -2.47 -25.82
C VAL A 36 -4.34 -2.70 -27.25
N ARG A 37 -3.03 -2.87 -27.44
CA ARG A 37 -2.44 -3.19 -28.76
C ARG A 37 -2.63 -4.66 -29.17
N TYR A 38 -2.99 -5.53 -28.22
CA TYR A 38 -3.11 -6.98 -28.43
C TYR A 38 -4.53 -7.50 -28.23
N THR A 39 -5.42 -6.71 -27.63
CA THR A 39 -6.81 -7.08 -27.39
C THR A 39 -7.71 -5.86 -27.30
N ASP A 40 -8.94 -6.02 -27.77
CA ASP A 40 -10.03 -5.07 -27.54
C ASP A 40 -10.92 -5.49 -26.36
N SER A 41 -10.63 -6.62 -25.70
CA SER A 41 -11.45 -7.16 -24.60
C SER A 41 -11.18 -6.40 -23.29
N PRO A 42 -12.17 -5.66 -22.75
CA PRO A 42 -12.00 -4.95 -21.48
C PRO A 42 -11.73 -5.90 -20.30
N LEU A 43 -12.28 -7.12 -20.35
CA LEU A 43 -12.09 -8.14 -19.31
C LEU A 43 -10.62 -8.58 -19.23
N LEU A 44 -9.96 -8.78 -20.37
CA LEU A 44 -8.56 -9.17 -20.39
C LEU A 44 -7.63 -8.02 -19.95
N ILE A 45 -7.99 -6.77 -20.29
CA ILE A 45 -7.23 -5.59 -19.83
C ILE A 45 -7.37 -5.41 -18.32
N ALA A 46 -8.60 -5.45 -17.79
CA ALA A 46 -8.85 -5.37 -16.34
C ALA A 46 -8.20 -6.54 -15.59
N GLY A 47 -8.20 -7.74 -16.19
CA GLY A 47 -7.58 -8.93 -15.63
C GLY A 47 -6.06 -8.79 -15.44
N LEU A 48 -5.36 -7.91 -16.17
CA LEU A 48 -3.94 -7.64 -15.92
C LEU A 48 -3.71 -6.91 -14.60
N ALA A 49 -4.54 -5.93 -14.26
CA ALA A 49 -4.46 -5.25 -12.96
C ALA A 49 -4.76 -6.22 -11.80
N PHE A 50 -5.73 -7.11 -12.00
CA PHE A 50 -5.99 -8.20 -11.06
C PHE A 50 -4.79 -9.15 -10.94
N ALA A 51 -4.22 -9.60 -12.06
CA ALA A 51 -3.06 -10.48 -12.09
C ALA A 51 -1.82 -9.85 -11.44
N PHE A 52 -1.65 -8.53 -11.57
CA PHE A 52 -0.57 -7.78 -10.94
C PHE A 52 -0.73 -7.67 -9.42
N SER A 53 -1.96 -7.56 -8.92
CA SER A 53 -2.27 -7.42 -7.49
C SER A 53 -2.46 -8.76 -6.77
N LEU A 54 -2.79 -9.83 -7.49
CA LEU A 54 -3.00 -11.17 -6.95
C LEU A 54 -1.81 -11.70 -6.10
N PRO A 55 -0.53 -11.48 -6.47
CA PRO A 55 0.59 -11.90 -5.66
C PRO A 55 0.61 -11.35 -4.24
N TRP A 56 0.11 -10.13 -4.00
CA TRP A 56 -0.01 -9.57 -2.66
C TRP A 56 -0.93 -10.41 -1.78
N LEU A 57 -2.03 -10.90 -2.34
CA LEU A 57 -2.99 -11.76 -1.64
C LEU A 57 -2.40 -13.15 -1.34
N LEU A 58 -1.66 -13.72 -2.30
CA LEU A 58 -1.18 -15.11 -2.21
C LEU A 58 0.16 -15.26 -1.49
N PHE A 59 1.06 -14.28 -1.64
CA PHE A 59 2.47 -14.42 -1.26
C PHE A 59 2.94 -13.44 -0.20
N ALA A 60 2.12 -12.52 0.31
CA ALA A 60 2.56 -11.58 1.37
C ALA A 60 3.09 -12.30 2.62
N LEU A 61 2.41 -13.36 3.06
CA LEU A 61 2.85 -14.16 4.21
C LEU A 61 4.17 -14.90 3.94
N THR A 62 4.30 -15.49 2.75
CA THR A 62 5.50 -16.20 2.31
C THR A 62 6.69 -15.26 2.17
N ALA A 63 6.47 -14.06 1.62
CA ALA A 63 7.48 -13.02 1.50
C ALA A 63 8.01 -12.58 2.86
N GLY A 64 7.14 -12.40 3.87
CA GLY A 64 7.54 -12.10 5.24
C GLY A 64 8.41 -13.20 5.85
N ALA A 65 8.00 -14.46 5.71
CA ALA A 65 8.77 -15.59 6.22
C ALA A 65 10.13 -15.77 5.51
N LEU A 66 10.20 -15.45 4.22
CA LEU A 66 11.45 -15.45 3.47
C LEU A 66 12.39 -14.33 3.96
N ALA A 67 11.84 -13.12 4.19
CA ALA A 67 12.57 -11.97 4.72
C ALA A 67 13.14 -12.20 6.13
N ASP A 68 12.55 -13.10 6.91
CA ASP A 68 13.08 -13.47 8.22
C ASP A 68 14.24 -14.48 8.15
N ARG A 69 14.30 -15.32 7.12
CA ARG A 69 15.32 -16.40 6.99
C ARG A 69 16.54 -16.01 6.16
N TRP A 70 16.32 -15.13 5.19
CA TRP A 70 17.32 -14.72 4.23
C TRP A 70 17.79 -13.31 4.52
N ASP A 71 18.92 -12.94 3.93
CA ASP A 71 19.38 -11.57 3.98
C ASP A 71 18.40 -10.70 3.17
N ARG A 72 17.77 -9.73 3.84
CA ARG A 72 16.71 -8.90 3.27
C ARG A 72 17.20 -8.09 2.08
N ARG A 73 18.44 -7.60 2.13
CA ARG A 73 19.08 -6.89 1.02
C ARG A 73 19.28 -7.82 -0.18
N ARG A 74 19.70 -9.07 0.02
CA ARG A 74 19.83 -10.05 -1.08
C ARG A 74 18.49 -10.40 -1.72
N LEU A 75 17.43 -10.52 -0.92
CA LEU A 75 16.07 -10.72 -1.46
C LEU A 75 15.63 -9.55 -2.34
N MET A 76 15.83 -8.32 -1.86
CA MET A 76 15.50 -7.11 -2.63
C MET A 76 16.28 -7.03 -3.94
N ILE A 77 17.59 -7.33 -3.90
CA ILE A 77 18.42 -7.38 -5.11
C ILE A 77 17.92 -8.47 -6.07
N GLY A 78 17.68 -9.68 -5.57
CA GLY A 78 17.18 -10.79 -6.38
C GLY A 78 15.83 -10.50 -7.04
N ALA A 79 14.89 -9.90 -6.29
CA ALA A 79 13.60 -9.47 -6.81
C ALA A 79 13.76 -8.47 -7.97
N ASN A 80 14.58 -7.43 -7.79
CA ASN A 80 14.79 -6.43 -8.82
C ASN A 80 15.56 -6.97 -10.03
N ILE A 81 16.52 -7.88 -9.84
CA ILE A 81 17.21 -8.53 -10.97
C ILE A 81 16.20 -9.32 -11.79
N ALA A 82 15.37 -10.12 -11.12
CA ALA A 82 14.36 -10.93 -11.77
C ALA A 82 13.38 -10.07 -12.59
N ARG A 83 12.92 -8.94 -12.02
CA ARG A 83 12.07 -7.96 -12.72
C ARG A 83 12.77 -7.33 -13.91
N ALA A 84 14.01 -6.86 -13.74
CA ALA A 84 14.77 -6.21 -14.82
C ALA A 84 15.03 -7.15 -15.99
N VAL A 85 15.39 -8.41 -15.71
CA VAL A 85 15.59 -9.44 -16.74
C VAL A 85 14.29 -9.75 -17.47
N LEU A 86 13.19 -9.92 -16.74
CA LEU A 86 11.89 -10.19 -17.35
C LEU A 86 11.42 -9.04 -18.25
N LEU A 87 11.58 -7.80 -17.82
CA LEU A 87 11.17 -6.65 -18.63
C LEU A 87 12.10 -6.41 -19.81
N ALA A 88 13.41 -6.71 -19.69
CA ALA A 88 14.31 -6.73 -20.83
C ALA A 88 13.87 -7.78 -21.87
N ALA A 89 13.53 -8.99 -21.42
CA ALA A 89 13.00 -10.03 -22.31
C ALA A 89 11.67 -9.62 -22.97
N LEU A 90 10.75 -9.01 -22.22
CA LEU A 90 9.48 -8.52 -22.74
C LEU A 90 9.66 -7.38 -23.74
N THR A 91 10.64 -6.49 -23.49
CA THR A 91 11.02 -5.41 -24.41
C THR A 91 11.51 -5.98 -25.74
N ILE A 92 12.42 -6.97 -25.69
CA ILE A 92 12.94 -7.65 -26.88
C ILE A 92 11.80 -8.35 -27.64
N ALA A 93 10.93 -9.08 -26.94
CA ALA A 93 9.80 -9.76 -27.55
C ALA A 93 8.82 -8.79 -28.22
N ALA A 94 8.53 -7.64 -27.59
CA ALA A 94 7.67 -6.61 -28.15
C ALA A 94 8.27 -5.96 -29.41
N ILE A 95 9.57 -5.67 -29.41
CA ILE A 95 10.28 -5.09 -30.57
C ILE A 95 10.37 -6.11 -31.71
N ALA A 96 10.56 -7.40 -31.40
CA ALA A 96 10.61 -8.49 -32.36
C ALA A 96 9.22 -8.88 -32.93
N GLY A 97 8.14 -8.21 -32.53
CA GLY A 97 6.78 -8.52 -32.97
C GLY A 97 6.18 -9.80 -32.37
N ALA A 98 6.85 -10.41 -31.38
CA ALA A 98 6.41 -11.61 -30.68
C ALA A 98 5.61 -11.30 -29.39
N GLY A 99 5.10 -10.07 -29.28
CA GLY A 99 4.29 -9.64 -28.14
C GLY A 99 2.94 -10.37 -28.07
N SER A 100 2.50 -10.70 -26.86
CA SER A 100 1.22 -11.34 -26.62
C SER A 100 0.66 -10.88 -25.29
N ILE A 101 -0.68 -10.80 -25.18
CA ILE A 101 -1.34 -10.52 -23.93
C ILE A 101 -0.99 -11.53 -22.83
N TRP A 102 -0.77 -12.79 -23.18
CA TRP A 102 -0.39 -13.82 -22.21
C TRP A 102 1.00 -13.59 -21.61
N LEU A 103 1.92 -13.03 -22.41
CA LEU A 103 3.22 -12.59 -21.89
C LEU A 103 3.07 -11.42 -20.91
N LEU A 104 2.12 -10.51 -21.14
CA LEU A 104 1.79 -9.44 -20.21
C LEU A 104 1.21 -9.97 -18.89
N TYR A 105 0.38 -11.02 -18.93
CA TYR A 105 -0.12 -11.69 -17.72
C TYR A 105 0.99 -12.37 -16.92
N VAL A 106 1.88 -13.10 -17.60
CA VAL A 106 3.06 -13.70 -16.95
C VAL A 106 3.93 -12.61 -16.32
N ALA A 107 4.16 -11.50 -17.05
CA ALA A 107 4.88 -10.35 -16.52
C ALA A 107 4.19 -9.72 -15.31
N ALA A 108 2.88 -9.53 -15.36
CA ALA A 108 2.10 -8.94 -14.27
C ALA A 108 2.22 -9.75 -12.98
N ILE A 109 1.99 -11.07 -13.04
CA ILE A 109 2.09 -11.96 -11.88
C ILE A 109 3.51 -11.97 -11.34
N PHE A 110 4.51 -12.10 -12.20
CA PHE A 110 5.90 -12.21 -11.76
C PHE A 110 6.41 -10.91 -11.14
N VAL A 111 6.12 -9.76 -11.76
CA VAL A 111 6.49 -8.44 -11.22
C VAL A 111 5.80 -8.20 -9.89
N GLY A 112 4.52 -8.53 -9.77
CA GLY A 112 3.77 -8.42 -8.51
C GLY A 112 4.30 -9.34 -7.41
N THR A 113 4.75 -10.56 -7.74
CA THR A 113 5.40 -11.46 -6.77
C THR A 113 6.73 -10.87 -6.28
N ALA A 114 7.54 -10.37 -7.20
CA ALA A 114 8.79 -9.71 -6.86
C ALA A 114 8.56 -8.41 -6.05
N GLU A 115 7.47 -7.66 -6.31
CA GLU A 115 7.02 -6.49 -5.53
C GLU A 115 6.73 -6.86 -4.10
N THR A 116 5.94 -7.91 -3.93
CA THR A 116 5.55 -8.42 -2.63
C THR A 116 6.79 -8.78 -1.78
N ILE A 117 7.80 -9.42 -2.40
CA ILE A 117 9.06 -9.76 -1.74
C ILE A 117 9.88 -8.50 -1.42
N TYR A 118 10.01 -7.59 -2.39
CA TYR A 118 10.80 -6.38 -2.25
C TYR A 118 10.26 -5.48 -1.13
N ASP A 119 8.98 -5.13 -1.17
CA ASP A 119 8.35 -4.21 -0.23
C ASP A 119 8.30 -4.79 1.19
N THR A 120 8.08 -6.11 1.30
CA THR A 120 8.13 -6.76 2.62
C THR A 120 9.55 -6.75 3.19
N SER A 121 10.55 -6.91 2.33
CA SER A 121 11.96 -6.86 2.73
C SER A 121 12.42 -5.42 3.04
N SER A 122 11.98 -4.41 2.28
CA SER A 122 12.33 -2.99 2.46
C SER A 122 11.88 -2.48 3.84
N GLN A 123 10.67 -2.84 4.24
CA GLN A 123 10.12 -2.46 5.55
C GLN A 123 10.81 -3.23 6.68
N SER A 124 11.16 -4.50 6.45
CA SER A 124 11.77 -5.35 7.46
C SER A 124 13.26 -5.04 7.71
N ILE A 125 13.97 -4.46 6.73
CA ILE A 125 15.37 -4.03 6.90
C ILE A 125 15.45 -2.72 7.70
N LEU A 126 14.39 -1.92 7.70
CA LEU A 126 14.40 -0.57 8.25
C LEU A 126 14.80 -0.52 9.74
N PRO A 127 14.30 -1.39 10.64
CA PRO A 127 14.70 -1.38 12.04
C PRO A 127 16.17 -1.70 12.31
N GLN A 128 16.88 -2.29 11.35
CA GLN A 128 18.32 -2.55 11.45
C GLN A 128 19.16 -1.35 11.00
N LEU A 129 18.56 -0.40 10.30
CA LEU A 129 19.24 0.80 9.79
C LEU A 129 19.04 2.03 10.68
N VAL A 130 17.97 2.06 11.49
CA VAL A 130 17.63 3.19 12.35
C VAL A 130 17.34 2.73 13.76
N GLY A 131 17.77 3.51 14.76
CA GLY A 131 17.47 3.23 16.16
C GLY A 131 15.97 3.36 16.48
N ARG A 132 15.53 2.73 17.58
CA ARG A 132 14.12 2.68 18.00
C ARG A 132 13.44 4.05 18.04
N ASP A 133 14.13 5.07 18.55
CA ASP A 133 13.61 6.45 18.66
C ASP A 133 13.31 7.12 17.32
N ALA A 134 13.91 6.64 16.23
CA ALA A 134 13.77 7.20 14.88
C ALA A 134 12.85 6.35 13.97
N LEU A 135 12.39 5.18 14.42
CA LEU A 135 11.64 4.21 13.61
C LEU A 135 10.36 4.79 13.01
N SER A 136 9.54 5.47 13.81
CA SER A 136 8.27 6.03 13.32
C SER A 136 8.50 7.05 12.20
N ARG A 137 9.47 7.95 12.40
CA ARG A 137 9.88 8.95 11.39
C ARG A 137 10.45 8.30 10.14
N ALA A 138 11.28 7.28 10.30
CA ALA A 138 11.91 6.58 9.19
C ALA A 138 10.86 5.81 8.36
N ASN A 139 9.90 5.16 9.03
CA ASN A 139 8.77 4.48 8.39
C ASN A 139 7.90 5.47 7.62
N GLY A 140 7.50 6.58 8.24
CA GLY A 140 6.65 7.58 7.58
C GLY A 140 7.30 8.15 6.33
N ARG A 141 8.59 8.45 6.37
CA ARG A 141 9.34 8.95 5.21
C ARG A 141 9.58 7.91 4.12
N LEU A 142 9.81 6.65 4.50
CA LEU A 142 9.96 5.55 3.55
C LEU A 142 8.62 5.29 2.84
N TYR A 143 7.55 5.11 3.61
CA TYR A 143 6.20 4.91 3.10
C TYR A 143 5.74 6.06 2.20
N ALA A 144 6.01 7.31 2.60
CA ALA A 144 5.69 8.48 1.77
C ALA A 144 6.43 8.43 0.42
N ALA A 145 7.69 8.01 0.39
CA ALA A 145 8.44 7.87 -0.85
C ALA A 145 7.94 6.73 -1.72
N GLU A 146 7.66 5.56 -1.13
CA GLU A 146 7.05 4.41 -1.82
C GLU A 146 5.71 4.81 -2.45
N LEU A 147 4.81 5.42 -1.66
CA LEU A 147 3.50 5.87 -2.12
C LEU A 147 3.60 6.94 -3.21
N THR A 148 4.46 7.95 -3.03
CA THR A 148 4.65 9.03 -4.00
C THR A 148 5.18 8.50 -5.32
N ALA A 149 6.21 7.65 -5.27
CA ALA A 149 6.80 7.05 -6.46
C ALA A 149 5.81 6.12 -7.17
N ASN A 150 5.13 5.24 -6.41
CA ASN A 150 4.28 4.19 -6.96
C ASN A 150 2.90 4.67 -7.41
N GLN A 151 2.28 5.63 -6.71
CA GLN A 151 0.90 6.04 -6.99
C GLN A 151 0.78 7.43 -7.62
N PHE A 152 1.73 8.34 -7.37
CA PHE A 152 1.62 9.72 -7.86
C PHE A 152 2.50 10.01 -9.07
N ILE A 153 3.76 9.59 -9.05
CA ILE A 153 4.72 9.89 -10.13
C ILE A 153 4.71 8.78 -11.19
N GLY A 154 4.69 7.51 -10.75
CA GLY A 154 4.78 6.35 -11.64
C GLY A 154 3.66 6.27 -12.69
N PRO A 155 2.38 6.36 -12.31
CA PRO A 155 1.27 6.19 -13.26
C PRO A 155 1.27 7.23 -14.40
N PRO A 156 1.40 8.56 -14.16
CA PRO A 156 1.53 9.53 -15.23
C PRO A 156 2.77 9.30 -16.11
N LEU A 157 3.92 9.01 -15.48
CA LEU A 157 5.15 8.70 -16.20
C LEU A 157 4.98 7.48 -17.10
N GLY A 158 4.26 6.46 -16.65
CA GLY A 158 3.96 5.27 -17.44
C GLY A 158 3.10 5.56 -18.66
N GLY A 159 2.09 6.42 -18.54
CA GLY A 159 1.32 6.91 -19.68
C GLY A 159 2.20 7.58 -20.74
N PHE A 160 3.06 8.51 -20.32
CA PHE A 160 4.00 9.19 -21.22
C PHE A 160 5.00 8.23 -21.89
N LEU A 161 5.55 7.27 -21.12
CA LEU A 161 6.49 6.30 -21.65
C LEU A 161 5.85 5.36 -22.67
N VAL A 162 4.60 4.92 -22.46
CA VAL A 162 3.86 4.12 -23.45
C VAL A 162 3.56 4.92 -24.71
N ALA A 163 3.20 6.20 -24.57
CA ALA A 163 2.99 7.09 -25.71
C ALA A 163 4.27 7.28 -26.53
N ALA A 164 5.43 7.38 -25.86
CA ALA A 164 6.73 7.47 -26.51
C ALA A 164 7.21 6.14 -27.14
N GLY A 165 6.66 5.01 -26.70
CA GLY A 165 6.86 3.70 -27.34
C GLY A 165 7.02 2.54 -26.36
N VAL A 166 6.64 1.33 -26.79
CA VAL A 166 6.67 0.12 -25.94
C VAL A 166 8.08 -0.18 -25.41
N GLY A 167 9.12 0.11 -26.20
CA GLY A 167 10.51 -0.06 -25.76
C GLY A 167 10.87 0.81 -24.55
N LEU A 168 10.37 2.05 -24.49
CA LEU A 168 10.56 2.94 -23.34
C LEU A 168 9.66 2.56 -22.17
N ALA A 169 8.43 2.14 -22.45
CA ALA A 169 7.47 1.68 -21.45
C ALA A 169 8.00 0.54 -20.58
N PHE A 170 8.78 -0.38 -21.15
CA PHE A 170 9.37 -1.50 -20.43
C PHE A 170 10.86 -1.30 -20.08
N GLY A 171 11.61 -0.61 -20.94
CA GLY A 171 13.03 -0.33 -20.71
C GLY A 171 13.29 0.64 -19.55
N ALA A 172 12.44 1.66 -19.38
CA ALA A 172 12.61 2.61 -18.28
C ALA A 172 12.39 1.98 -16.89
N PRO A 173 11.32 1.20 -16.63
CA PRO A 173 11.21 0.42 -15.39
C PRO A 173 12.40 -0.50 -15.13
N ALA A 174 12.89 -1.20 -16.17
CA ALA A 174 14.06 -2.05 -16.03
C ALA A 174 15.30 -1.27 -15.58
N ALA A 175 15.55 -0.10 -16.18
CA ALA A 175 16.65 0.79 -15.79
C ALA A 175 16.50 1.30 -14.35
N LEU A 176 15.28 1.68 -13.94
CA LEU A 176 15.00 2.12 -12.56
C LEU A 176 15.28 1.02 -11.52
N TRP A 177 14.89 -0.23 -11.80
CA TRP A 177 15.24 -1.36 -10.93
C TRP A 177 16.75 -1.63 -10.89
N LEU A 178 17.48 -1.45 -12.00
CA LEU A 178 18.94 -1.54 -12.03
C LEU A 178 19.60 -0.46 -11.16
N VAL A 179 19.09 0.78 -11.19
CA VAL A 179 19.54 1.86 -10.29
C VAL A 179 19.28 1.47 -8.82
N ALA A 180 18.08 0.95 -8.52
CA ALA A 180 17.77 0.46 -7.17
C ALA A 180 18.72 -0.66 -6.72
N ILE A 181 19.04 -1.61 -7.60
CA ILE A 181 20.05 -2.67 -7.33
C ILE A 181 21.40 -2.03 -7.00
N GLY A 182 21.87 -1.09 -7.80
CA GLY A 182 23.13 -0.38 -7.57
C GLY A 182 23.18 0.27 -6.19
N LEU A 183 22.11 0.93 -5.77
CA LEU A 183 21.99 1.53 -4.44
C LEU A 183 22.02 0.48 -3.33
N LEU A 184 21.31 -0.65 -3.50
CA LEU A 184 21.37 -1.75 -2.54
C LEU A 184 22.76 -2.37 -2.46
N LEU A 185 23.53 -2.39 -3.56
CA LEU A 185 24.91 -2.87 -3.53
C LEU A 185 25.83 -1.98 -2.68
N LEU A 186 25.50 -0.70 -2.50
CA LEU A 186 26.24 0.22 -1.62
C LEU A 186 25.96 0.00 -0.12
N LEU A 187 24.83 -0.61 0.24
CA LEU A 187 24.53 -0.95 1.64
C LEU A 187 25.46 -2.04 2.16
N ARG A 188 26.39 -1.70 3.05
CA ARG A 188 27.25 -2.68 3.71
C ARG A 188 26.57 -3.22 4.98
N GLY A 189 26.58 -4.54 5.13
CA GLY A 189 26.00 -5.21 6.29
C GLY A 189 25.45 -6.60 5.96
N ASN A 190 25.13 -7.35 7.00
CA ASN A 190 24.33 -8.57 6.94
C ASN A 190 22.96 -8.23 7.55
N PHE A 191 21.91 -8.32 6.73
CA PHE A 191 20.55 -7.92 7.12
C PHE A 191 19.65 -9.13 7.34
N ARG A 192 20.24 -10.25 7.76
CA ARG A 192 19.50 -11.42 8.25
C ARG A 192 18.89 -11.09 9.61
N ALA A 193 17.76 -11.71 9.92
CA ALA A 193 17.22 -11.60 11.26
C ALA A 193 18.21 -12.24 12.25
N ASP A 194 18.43 -11.61 13.41
CA ASP A 194 19.26 -12.19 14.48
C ASP A 194 18.72 -13.52 15.01
N HIS A 195 17.46 -13.86 14.70
CA HIS A 195 16.86 -15.15 15.01
C HIS A 195 16.83 -16.04 13.76
N PRO A 196 17.76 -16.99 13.60
CA PRO A 196 17.55 -18.12 12.71
C PRO A 196 16.44 -18.97 13.33
N GLY A 197 15.20 -18.81 12.84
CA GLY A 197 14.10 -19.68 13.26
C GLY A 197 14.44 -21.13 12.91
N THR A 198 14.70 -21.96 13.93
CA THR A 198 14.65 -23.43 13.85
C THR A 198 13.24 -23.95 13.51
N THR A 199 12.26 -23.03 13.48
CA THR A 199 10.87 -23.24 13.11
C THR A 199 10.70 -23.37 11.60
N THR A 200 9.51 -23.75 11.13
CA THR A 200 9.15 -23.79 9.70
C THR A 200 8.44 -22.50 9.28
N ILE A 201 8.47 -22.14 7.98
CA ILE A 201 7.73 -20.98 7.43
C ILE A 201 6.26 -21.03 7.84
N ARG A 202 5.67 -22.23 7.81
CA ARG A 202 4.29 -22.45 8.23
C ARG A 202 4.07 -22.13 9.71
N ALA A 203 5.01 -22.50 10.57
CA ALA A 203 4.94 -22.19 12.00
C ALA A 203 5.05 -20.68 12.27
N ASP A 204 5.94 -19.98 11.56
CA ASP A 204 6.12 -18.52 11.71
C ASP A 204 4.85 -17.76 11.26
N ILE A 205 4.25 -18.17 10.14
CA ILE A 205 2.97 -17.64 9.65
C ILE A 205 1.84 -17.94 10.64
N ALA A 206 1.75 -19.18 11.11
CA ALA A 206 0.73 -19.59 12.07
C ALA A 206 0.84 -18.84 13.39
N GLU A 207 2.06 -18.53 13.85
CA GLU A 207 2.28 -17.74 15.05
C GLU A 207 1.81 -16.28 14.88
N GLY A 208 2.14 -15.63 13.75
CA GLY A 208 1.66 -14.28 13.44
C GLY A 208 0.14 -14.19 13.36
N LEU A 209 -0.50 -15.15 12.68
CA LEU A 209 -1.97 -15.25 12.60
C LEU A 209 -2.60 -15.56 13.96
N ARG A 210 -2.02 -16.48 14.74
CA ARG A 210 -2.50 -16.82 16.08
C ARG A 210 -2.42 -15.62 17.00
N PHE A 211 -1.34 -14.85 16.95
CA PHE A 211 -1.18 -13.63 17.75
C PHE A 211 -2.20 -12.56 17.34
N LEU A 212 -2.40 -12.35 16.03
CA LEU A 212 -3.44 -11.45 15.53
C LEU A 212 -4.84 -11.87 16.03
N TRP A 213 -5.14 -13.18 16.04
CA TRP A 213 -6.42 -13.72 16.52
C TRP A 213 -6.58 -13.76 18.03
N SER A 214 -5.49 -13.77 18.81
CA SER A 214 -5.56 -13.64 20.26
C SER A 214 -5.84 -12.20 20.71
N SER A 215 -5.46 -11.20 19.93
CA SER A 215 -5.71 -9.79 20.26
C SER A 215 -6.97 -9.27 19.55
N THR A 216 -8.07 -9.12 20.29
CA THR A 216 -9.32 -8.55 19.76
C THR A 216 -9.11 -7.16 19.16
N LEU A 217 -8.29 -6.32 19.80
CA LEU A 217 -7.99 -4.97 19.33
C LEU A 217 -7.31 -5.00 17.95
N LEU A 218 -6.23 -5.79 17.81
CA LEU A 218 -5.49 -5.90 16.55
C LEU A 218 -6.34 -6.52 15.43
N ARG A 219 -7.12 -7.55 15.75
CA ARG A 219 -8.07 -8.18 14.83
C ARG A 219 -9.09 -7.17 14.31
N VAL A 220 -9.74 -6.43 15.19
CA VAL A 220 -10.76 -5.44 14.80
C VAL A 220 -10.14 -4.36 13.92
N LEU A 221 -8.98 -3.82 14.30
CA LEU A 221 -8.26 -2.84 13.47
C LEU A 221 -7.89 -3.39 12.09
N ALA A 222 -7.52 -4.67 11.98
CA ALA A 222 -7.19 -5.29 10.70
C ALA A 222 -8.41 -5.36 9.78
N PHE A 223 -9.56 -5.78 10.32
CA PHE A 223 -10.82 -5.82 9.58
C PHE A 223 -11.33 -4.42 9.21
N MET A 224 -11.16 -3.43 10.08
CA MET A 224 -11.53 -2.05 9.77
C MET A 224 -10.73 -1.51 8.60
N VAL A 225 -9.40 -1.70 8.60
CA VAL A 225 -8.56 -1.28 7.47
C VAL A 225 -8.88 -2.08 6.20
N GLY A 226 -9.12 -3.39 6.30
CA GLY A 226 -9.53 -4.22 5.18
C GLY A 226 -10.86 -3.77 4.56
N GLY A 227 -11.86 -3.48 5.40
CA GLY A 227 -13.16 -2.97 4.96
C GLY A 227 -13.09 -1.58 4.34
N PHE A 228 -12.27 -0.69 4.91
CA PHE A 228 -11.98 0.62 4.32
C PHE A 228 -11.34 0.46 2.94
N ASN A 229 -10.27 -0.32 2.82
CA ASN A 229 -9.58 -0.53 1.54
C ASN A 229 -10.48 -1.16 0.48
N PHE A 230 -11.34 -2.12 0.88
CA PHE A 230 -12.36 -2.70 0.01
C PHE A 230 -13.30 -1.62 -0.55
N ALA A 231 -13.93 -0.84 0.34
CA ALA A 231 -14.91 0.17 -0.03
C ALA A 231 -14.30 1.32 -0.85
N SER A 232 -13.15 1.84 -0.43
CA SER A 232 -12.45 2.90 -1.15
C SER A 232 -11.99 2.44 -2.53
N ASN A 233 -11.47 1.22 -2.68
CA ASN A 233 -11.07 0.74 -4.01
C ASN A 233 -12.27 0.41 -4.91
N ALA A 234 -13.39 -0.06 -4.35
CA ALA A 234 -14.62 -0.21 -5.13
C ALA A 234 -15.05 1.12 -5.74
N MET A 235 -14.99 2.21 -4.96
CA MET A 235 -15.33 3.55 -5.41
C MET A 235 -14.28 4.12 -6.38
N PHE A 236 -12.99 4.16 -6.03
CA PHE A 236 -11.95 4.79 -6.86
C PHE A 236 -11.77 4.11 -8.22
N THR A 237 -11.97 2.79 -8.29
CA THR A 237 -11.86 2.03 -9.56
C THR A 237 -12.87 2.53 -10.60
N VAL A 238 -14.09 2.85 -10.17
CA VAL A 238 -15.16 3.28 -11.10
C VAL A 238 -15.30 4.81 -11.16
N PHE A 239 -14.64 5.55 -10.26
CA PHE A 239 -14.75 7.00 -10.18
C PHE A 239 -14.24 7.71 -11.45
N VAL A 240 -13.24 7.15 -12.13
CA VAL A 240 -12.77 7.71 -13.42
C VAL A 240 -13.89 7.74 -14.47
N LEU A 241 -14.77 6.73 -14.51
CA LEU A 241 -15.92 6.69 -15.43
C LEU A 241 -16.99 7.72 -15.07
N TYR A 242 -17.07 8.10 -13.79
CA TYR A 242 -17.97 9.14 -13.32
C TYR A 242 -17.44 10.55 -13.61
N ALA A 243 -16.12 10.70 -13.56
CA ALA A 243 -15.48 12.00 -13.57
C ALA A 243 -15.02 12.46 -14.95
N VAL A 244 -14.51 11.56 -15.80
CA VAL A 244 -13.77 11.92 -17.02
C VAL A 244 -14.53 11.57 -18.28
N GLY A 245 -14.58 12.52 -19.21
CA GLY A 245 -15.03 12.32 -20.59
C GLY A 245 -16.42 12.88 -20.89
N PRO A 246 -16.80 13.00 -22.18
CA PRO A 246 -17.99 13.74 -22.61
C PRO A 246 -19.32 13.14 -22.14
N ALA A 247 -19.36 11.82 -21.95
CA ALA A 247 -20.52 11.10 -21.46
C ALA A 247 -20.53 10.91 -19.93
N SER A 248 -19.52 11.41 -19.23
CA SER A 248 -19.42 11.29 -17.78
C SER A 248 -20.28 12.34 -17.07
N PRO A 249 -20.85 12.04 -15.90
CA PRO A 249 -21.62 13.00 -15.11
C PRO A 249 -20.89 14.30 -14.75
N MET A 250 -19.56 14.27 -14.58
CA MET A 250 -18.79 15.49 -14.25
C MET A 250 -18.19 16.19 -15.47
N GLY A 251 -17.98 15.48 -16.58
CA GLY A 251 -17.45 16.05 -17.82
C GLY A 251 -16.04 16.61 -17.71
N LEU A 252 -15.21 16.13 -16.78
CA LEU A 252 -13.85 16.62 -16.61
C LEU A 252 -12.93 16.13 -17.74
N ASP A 253 -11.93 16.95 -18.04
CA ASP A 253 -10.76 16.53 -18.81
C ASP A 253 -9.72 15.85 -17.90
N ASP A 254 -8.74 15.18 -18.51
CA ASP A 254 -7.72 14.42 -17.77
C ASP A 254 -6.94 15.29 -16.76
N PRO A 255 -6.53 16.55 -17.09
CA PRO A 255 -5.86 17.43 -16.13
C PRO A 255 -6.73 17.81 -14.93
N ALA A 256 -8.01 18.15 -15.13
CA ALA A 256 -8.90 18.50 -14.03
C ALA A 256 -9.17 17.29 -13.11
N TYR A 257 -9.28 16.09 -13.67
CA TYR A 257 -9.37 14.86 -12.88
C TYR A 257 -8.11 14.63 -12.03
N GLY A 258 -6.92 14.81 -12.63
CA GLY A 258 -5.67 14.77 -11.89
C GLY A 258 -5.64 15.76 -10.72
N LEU A 259 -6.00 17.02 -10.97
CA LEU A 259 -6.10 18.07 -9.93
C LEU A 259 -7.07 17.68 -8.82
N LEU A 260 -8.22 17.09 -9.15
CA LEU A 260 -9.18 16.61 -8.18
C LEU A 260 -8.59 15.55 -7.24
N LEU A 261 -7.83 14.59 -7.78
CA LEU A 261 -7.14 13.57 -6.98
C LEU A 261 -6.04 14.17 -6.09
N THR A 262 -5.37 15.25 -6.54
CA THR A 262 -4.36 15.93 -5.72
C THR A 262 -4.95 16.53 -4.43
N ALA A 263 -6.24 16.85 -4.40
CA ALA A 263 -6.89 17.33 -3.18
C ALA A 263 -6.75 16.33 -2.02
N SER A 264 -6.90 15.02 -2.30
CA SER A 264 -6.69 13.97 -1.30
C SER A 264 -5.24 13.91 -0.83
N ALA A 265 -4.28 14.03 -1.75
CA ALA A 265 -2.86 14.06 -1.41
C ALA A 265 -2.49 15.23 -0.50
N LEU A 266 -2.96 16.45 -0.83
CA LEU A 266 -2.76 17.65 -0.01
C LEU A 266 -3.38 17.48 1.38
N GLY A 267 -4.58 16.91 1.43
CA GLY A 267 -5.24 16.55 2.68
C GLY A 267 -4.39 15.59 3.52
N SER A 268 -3.82 14.55 2.92
CA SER A 268 -2.97 13.59 3.63
C SER A 268 -1.69 14.19 4.19
N VAL A 269 -1.05 15.09 3.42
CA VAL A 269 0.12 15.84 3.92
C VAL A 269 -0.27 16.65 5.15
N LEU A 270 -1.37 17.41 5.09
CA LEU A 270 -1.86 18.19 6.22
C LEU A 270 -2.23 17.30 7.42
N GLY A 271 -2.95 16.20 7.18
CA GLY A 271 -3.39 15.27 8.22
C GLY A 271 -2.25 14.65 9.01
N THR A 272 -1.10 14.43 8.37
CA THR A 272 0.12 13.93 9.06
C THR A 272 0.61 14.93 10.13
N PHE A 273 0.53 16.23 9.87
CA PHE A 273 0.91 17.26 10.84
C PHE A 273 -0.16 17.48 11.91
N LEU A 274 -1.44 17.31 11.55
CA LEU A 274 -2.55 17.48 12.48
C LEU A 274 -2.75 16.28 13.42
N ALA A 275 -2.15 15.13 13.11
CA ALA A 275 -2.40 13.88 13.83
C ALA A 275 -2.11 13.97 15.33
N GLU A 276 -0.96 14.52 15.70
CA GLU A 276 -0.57 14.68 17.11
C GLU A 276 -1.49 15.67 17.85
N GLY A 277 -1.88 16.76 17.20
CA GLY A 277 -2.81 17.74 17.77
C GLY A 277 -4.19 17.13 18.01
N ALA A 278 -4.71 16.39 17.02
CA ALA A 278 -5.99 15.71 17.13
C ALA A 278 -5.99 14.66 18.25
N GLU A 279 -4.94 13.86 18.38
CA GLU A 279 -4.81 12.88 19.47
C GLU A 279 -4.86 13.56 20.85
N ARG A 280 -4.18 14.69 21.02
CA ARG A 280 -4.16 15.44 22.29
C ARG A 280 -5.51 16.09 22.62
N LEU A 281 -6.23 16.58 21.61
CA LEU A 281 -7.48 17.32 21.80
C LEU A 281 -8.67 16.41 22.07
N VAL A 282 -8.81 15.31 21.33
CA VAL A 282 -10.01 14.46 21.39
C VAL A 282 -9.75 13.03 21.87
N GLY A 283 -8.49 12.62 22.03
CA GLY A 283 -8.12 11.25 22.34
C GLY A 283 -8.06 10.35 21.10
N ARG A 284 -7.39 9.21 21.20
CA ARG A 284 -7.12 8.30 20.06
C ARG A 284 -8.39 7.70 19.49
N SER A 285 -9.26 7.18 20.34
CA SER A 285 -10.49 6.51 19.93
C SER A 285 -11.43 7.46 19.18
N ARG A 286 -11.64 8.68 19.69
CA ARG A 286 -12.47 9.68 18.99
C ARG A 286 -11.83 10.16 17.69
N ALA A 287 -10.50 10.35 17.67
CA ALA A 287 -9.78 10.68 16.45
C ALA A 287 -9.96 9.60 15.35
N LEU A 288 -9.94 8.31 15.73
CA LEU A 288 -10.23 7.20 14.82
C LEU A 288 -11.68 7.21 14.33
N ALA A 289 -12.65 7.48 15.21
CA ALA A 289 -14.07 7.58 14.81
C ALA A 289 -14.33 8.76 13.85
N ILE A 290 -13.73 9.93 14.12
CA ILE A 290 -13.76 11.09 13.20
C ILE A 290 -13.14 10.72 11.86
N SER A 291 -12.07 9.91 11.88
CA SER A 291 -11.42 9.48 10.65
C SER A 291 -12.32 8.62 9.76
N ILE A 292 -13.12 7.74 10.38
CA ILE A 292 -14.14 6.94 9.67
C ILE A 292 -15.21 7.86 9.08
N ALA A 293 -15.71 8.83 9.86
CA ALA A 293 -16.73 9.77 9.39
C ALA A 293 -16.24 10.60 8.19
N GLY A 294 -15.01 11.14 8.23
CA GLY A 294 -14.43 11.85 7.09
C GLY A 294 -14.20 10.96 5.87
N SER A 295 -13.85 9.69 6.09
CA SER A 295 -13.72 8.70 5.02
C SER A 295 -15.04 8.39 4.31
N VAL A 296 -16.17 8.40 5.04
CA VAL A 296 -17.51 8.26 4.43
C VAL A 296 -17.77 9.38 3.43
N LEU A 297 -17.40 10.63 3.78
CA LEU A 297 -17.57 11.77 2.87
C LEU A 297 -16.82 11.53 1.55
N THR A 298 -15.58 11.06 1.63
CA THR A 298 -14.76 10.80 0.45
C THR A 298 -15.40 9.84 -0.54
N VAL A 299 -15.99 8.74 -0.06
CA VAL A 299 -16.53 7.71 -0.96
C VAL A 299 -17.99 7.94 -1.34
N ALA A 300 -18.78 8.61 -0.49
CA ALA A 300 -20.22 8.76 -0.67
C ALA A 300 -20.61 10.08 -1.33
N THR A 301 -19.82 11.16 -1.21
CA THR A 301 -20.16 12.47 -1.81
C THR A 301 -20.50 12.41 -3.30
N PRO A 302 -19.77 11.64 -4.16
CA PRO A 302 -20.11 11.54 -5.59
C PRO A 302 -21.48 10.91 -5.87
N ALA A 303 -22.13 10.25 -4.90
CA ALA A 303 -23.50 9.78 -5.07
C ALA A 303 -24.56 10.89 -5.00
N PHE A 304 -24.20 12.08 -4.49
CA PHE A 304 -25.15 13.16 -4.23
C PHE A 304 -24.85 14.44 -5.01
N THR A 305 -23.67 14.56 -5.61
CA THR A 305 -23.28 15.74 -6.38
C THR A 305 -22.28 15.39 -7.46
N THR A 306 -22.34 16.11 -8.57
CA THR A 306 -21.35 16.10 -9.66
C THR A 306 -20.35 17.25 -9.53
N SER A 307 -20.50 18.13 -8.54
CA SER A 307 -19.67 19.34 -8.40
C SER A 307 -18.21 18.97 -8.06
N PRO A 308 -17.24 19.30 -8.94
CA PRO A 308 -15.83 18.98 -8.71
C PRO A 308 -15.28 19.65 -7.44
N TRP A 309 -15.78 20.83 -7.09
CA TRP A 309 -15.35 21.57 -5.89
C TRP A 309 -15.79 20.87 -4.59
N ILE A 310 -17.02 20.37 -4.55
CA ILE A 310 -17.55 19.67 -3.37
C ILE A 310 -16.86 18.31 -3.21
N ILE A 311 -16.71 17.57 -4.31
CA ILE A 311 -15.98 16.30 -4.31
C ILE A 311 -14.52 16.51 -3.92
N GLY A 312 -13.87 17.55 -4.44
CA GLY A 312 -12.49 17.91 -4.10
C GLY A 312 -12.31 18.23 -2.62
N ALA A 313 -13.24 19.00 -2.04
CA ALA A 313 -13.24 19.25 -0.60
C ALA A 313 -13.43 17.96 0.22
N ALA A 314 -14.33 17.06 -0.20
CA ALA A 314 -14.53 15.76 0.44
C ALA A 314 -13.29 14.86 0.33
N PHE A 315 -12.58 14.90 -0.80
CA PHE A 315 -11.32 14.18 -1.00
C PHE A 315 -10.21 14.74 -0.12
N PHE A 316 -10.12 16.06 0.03
CA PHE A 316 -9.18 16.71 0.93
C PHE A 316 -9.41 16.31 2.40
N VAL A 317 -10.67 16.39 2.87
CA VAL A 317 -11.04 15.94 4.23
C VAL A 317 -10.76 14.44 4.40
N GLY A 318 -11.02 13.64 3.37
CA GLY A 318 -10.63 12.23 3.28
C GLY A 318 -9.15 12.01 3.49
N GLY A 319 -8.33 12.73 2.74
CA GLY A 319 -6.88 12.65 2.84
C GLY A 319 -6.38 12.93 4.26
N VAL A 320 -6.91 13.98 4.90
CA VAL A 320 -6.60 14.36 6.29
C VAL A 320 -6.93 13.21 7.24
N THR A 321 -8.14 12.68 7.14
CA THR A 321 -8.66 11.65 8.04
C THR A 321 -8.00 10.29 7.86
N VAL A 322 -7.69 9.89 6.62
CA VAL A 322 -6.92 8.68 6.32
C VAL A 322 -5.53 8.75 6.95
N SER A 323 -4.87 9.91 6.89
CA SER A 323 -3.54 10.07 7.50
C SER A 323 -3.58 10.04 9.02
N LEU A 324 -4.58 10.68 9.62
CA LEU A 324 -4.84 10.62 11.05
C LEU A 324 -5.00 9.16 11.54
N TRP A 325 -5.84 8.39 10.84
CA TRP A 325 -6.03 6.96 11.12
C TRP A 325 -4.73 6.17 11.02
N ASN A 326 -3.97 6.38 9.94
CA ASN A 326 -2.74 5.62 9.68
C ASN A 326 -1.68 5.87 10.78
N VAL A 327 -1.47 7.12 11.17
CA VAL A 327 -0.52 7.49 12.24
C VAL A 327 -0.86 6.80 13.56
N ILE A 328 -2.13 6.85 13.97
CA ILE A 328 -2.58 6.27 15.23
C ILE A 328 -2.47 4.74 15.20
N THR A 329 -3.00 4.09 14.16
CA THR A 329 -3.09 2.63 14.09
C THR A 329 -1.75 1.94 13.89
N VAL A 330 -0.81 2.55 13.13
CA VAL A 330 0.55 2.04 13.01
C VAL A 330 1.28 2.14 14.35
N SER A 331 1.19 3.29 15.02
CA SER A 331 1.85 3.52 16.31
C SER A 331 1.33 2.57 17.39
N LEU A 332 0.01 2.41 17.47
CA LEU A 332 -0.64 1.49 18.40
C LEU A 332 -0.19 0.05 18.15
N ARG A 333 -0.21 -0.42 16.89
CA ARG A 333 0.26 -1.77 16.53
C ARG A 333 1.69 -2.02 17.00
N GLN A 334 2.57 -1.06 16.81
CA GLN A 334 3.97 -1.19 17.21
C GLN A 334 4.14 -1.30 18.73
N ARG A 335 3.29 -0.65 19.52
CA ARG A 335 3.34 -0.67 20.99
C ARG A 335 2.74 -1.93 21.59
N VAL A 336 1.63 -2.42 21.05
CA VAL A 336 0.90 -3.59 21.59
C VAL A 336 1.41 -4.93 21.03
N THR A 337 2.52 -4.91 20.29
CA THR A 337 3.09 -6.12 19.68
C THR A 337 4.51 -6.33 20.16
N PRO A 338 4.81 -7.49 20.77
CA PRO A 338 6.16 -7.82 21.17
C PRO A 338 7.15 -7.74 20.00
N HIS A 339 8.36 -7.27 20.25
CA HIS A 339 9.33 -6.96 19.19
C HIS A 339 9.59 -8.14 18.24
N ARG A 340 9.71 -9.36 18.79
CA ARG A 340 9.93 -10.60 18.02
C ARG A 340 8.80 -10.99 17.06
N LEU A 341 7.57 -10.47 17.27
CA LEU A 341 6.39 -10.79 16.47
C LEU A 341 5.98 -9.68 15.50
N LEU A 342 6.61 -8.49 15.55
CA LEU A 342 6.21 -7.33 14.75
C LEU A 342 6.15 -7.63 13.24
N GLY A 343 7.17 -8.26 12.67
CA GLY A 343 7.21 -8.59 11.25
C GLY A 343 6.15 -9.62 10.84
N ARG A 344 5.96 -10.66 11.66
CA ARG A 344 4.98 -11.73 11.45
C ARG A 344 3.55 -11.21 11.54
N LEU A 345 3.26 -10.40 12.56
CA LEU A 345 1.98 -9.73 12.71
C LEU A 345 1.72 -8.76 11.55
N ASN A 346 2.71 -7.94 11.17
CA ASN A 346 2.52 -6.96 10.10
C ASN A 346 2.15 -7.64 8.78
N SER A 347 2.75 -8.79 8.47
CA SER A 347 2.42 -9.60 7.29
C SER A 347 0.97 -10.13 7.35
N ALA A 348 0.55 -10.69 8.49
CA ALA A 348 -0.82 -11.15 8.72
C ALA A 348 -1.84 -10.01 8.63
N TYR A 349 -1.50 -8.85 9.21
CA TYR A 349 -2.34 -7.65 9.17
C TYR A 349 -2.47 -7.11 7.74
N ARG A 350 -1.37 -7.07 6.97
CA ARG A 350 -1.36 -6.59 5.58
C ARG A 350 -2.15 -7.50 4.65
N LEU A 351 -2.16 -8.81 4.89
CA LEU A 351 -3.03 -9.71 4.13
C LEU A 351 -4.50 -9.29 4.22
N LEU A 352 -4.99 -9.00 5.44
CA LEU A 352 -6.36 -8.53 5.66
C LEU A 352 -6.58 -7.09 5.16
N ALA A 353 -5.58 -6.23 5.32
CA ALA A 353 -5.68 -4.83 4.94
C ALA A 353 -5.63 -4.63 3.42
N TRP A 354 -4.65 -5.22 2.73
CA TRP A 354 -4.36 -4.96 1.31
C TRP A 354 -4.93 -6.04 0.40
N GLY A 355 -5.10 -7.27 0.89
CA GLY A 355 -5.73 -8.35 0.11
C GLY A 355 -7.17 -8.04 -0.32
N THR A 356 -7.84 -7.09 0.36
CA THR A 356 -9.19 -6.65 0.01
C THR A 356 -9.24 -5.58 -1.08
N ILE A 357 -8.12 -4.93 -1.42
CA ILE A 357 -8.02 -3.92 -2.49
C ILE A 357 -8.53 -4.47 -3.83
N PRO A 358 -7.99 -5.58 -4.37
CA PRO A 358 -8.47 -6.13 -5.65
C PRO A 358 -9.90 -6.63 -5.57
N LEU A 359 -10.34 -7.15 -4.41
CA LEU A 359 -11.71 -7.59 -4.20
C LEU A 359 -12.69 -6.40 -4.26
N GLY A 360 -12.30 -5.27 -3.67
CA GLY A 360 -13.05 -4.02 -3.71
C GLY A 360 -13.18 -3.51 -5.14
N ALA A 361 -12.08 -3.40 -5.86
CA ALA A 361 -12.07 -2.98 -7.26
C ALA A 361 -12.98 -3.85 -8.15
N ALA A 362 -12.89 -5.17 -8.01
CA ALA A 362 -13.75 -6.11 -8.73
C ALA A 362 -15.23 -5.95 -8.37
N ALA A 363 -15.54 -5.87 -7.06
CA ALA A 363 -16.91 -5.66 -6.59
C ALA A 363 -17.48 -4.32 -7.08
N GLY A 364 -16.69 -3.24 -7.03
CA GLY A 364 -17.06 -1.93 -7.55
C GLY A 364 -17.40 -1.96 -9.03
N GLY A 365 -16.55 -2.61 -9.84
CA GLY A 365 -16.82 -2.79 -11.28
C GLY A 365 -18.10 -3.59 -11.56
N ILE A 366 -18.30 -4.72 -10.87
CA ILE A 366 -19.50 -5.57 -11.04
C ILE A 366 -20.76 -4.81 -10.61
N VAL A 367 -20.74 -4.16 -9.44
CA VAL A 367 -21.89 -3.39 -8.94
C VAL A 367 -22.18 -2.20 -9.85
N ALA A 368 -21.16 -1.50 -10.35
CA ALA A 368 -21.34 -0.43 -11.33
C ALA A 368 -22.00 -0.91 -12.62
N GLN A 369 -21.60 -2.10 -13.11
CA GLN A 369 -22.16 -2.67 -14.33
C GLN A 369 -23.64 -3.06 -14.18
N VAL A 370 -24.01 -3.66 -13.05
CA VAL A 370 -25.36 -4.19 -12.83
C VAL A 370 -26.33 -3.14 -12.27
N PHE A 371 -25.84 -2.30 -11.37
CA PHE A 371 -26.66 -1.36 -10.57
C PHE A 371 -26.27 0.11 -10.73
N GLY A 372 -25.29 0.42 -11.57
CA GLY A 372 -24.83 1.80 -11.84
C GLY A 372 -23.80 2.33 -10.84
N LEU A 373 -23.10 3.39 -11.25
CA LEU A 373 -22.00 4.01 -10.48
C LEU A 373 -22.45 4.55 -9.11
N GLN A 374 -23.64 5.16 -9.04
CA GLN A 374 -24.16 5.76 -7.81
C GLN A 374 -24.33 4.73 -6.68
N THR A 375 -24.75 3.51 -7.02
CA THR A 375 -24.91 2.41 -6.07
C THR A 375 -23.58 2.00 -5.44
N VAL A 376 -22.48 2.09 -6.19
CA VAL A 376 -21.13 1.81 -5.67
C VAL A 376 -20.73 2.84 -4.62
N PHE A 377 -20.99 4.13 -4.86
CA PHE A 377 -20.64 5.21 -3.93
C PHE A 377 -21.44 5.12 -2.62
N ILE A 378 -22.74 4.87 -2.70
CA ILE A 378 -23.60 4.66 -1.52
C ILE A 378 -23.16 3.40 -0.77
N GLY A 379 -22.96 2.28 -1.49
CA GLY A 379 -22.54 1.02 -0.90
C GLY A 379 -21.20 1.12 -0.18
N ALA A 380 -20.21 1.77 -0.80
CA ALA A 380 -18.92 2.05 -0.17
C ALA A 380 -19.08 2.91 1.08
N GLY A 381 -19.91 3.96 1.04
CA GLY A 381 -20.24 4.79 2.20
C GLY A 381 -20.84 4.00 3.36
N VAL A 382 -21.80 3.11 3.07
CA VAL A 382 -22.43 2.24 4.08
C VAL A 382 -21.41 1.27 4.69
N VAL A 383 -20.56 0.64 3.87
CA VAL A 383 -19.50 -0.25 4.37
C VAL A 383 -18.56 0.49 5.31
N ILE A 384 -18.10 1.69 4.95
CA ILE A 384 -17.23 2.50 5.81
C ILE A 384 -17.97 2.92 7.09
N LEU A 385 -19.24 3.31 6.99
CA LEU A 385 -20.03 3.69 8.16
C LEU A 385 -20.20 2.53 9.15
N CYS A 386 -20.42 1.31 8.65
CA CYS A 386 -20.49 0.10 9.48
C CYS A 386 -19.18 -0.17 10.24
N LEU A 387 -18.04 0.37 9.80
CA LEU A 387 -16.78 0.25 10.55
C LEU A 387 -16.84 0.95 11.91
N LEU A 388 -17.76 1.91 12.12
CA LEU A 388 -17.97 2.51 13.45
C LEU A 388 -18.37 1.48 14.50
N ILE A 389 -18.99 0.35 14.11
CA ILE A 389 -19.28 -0.77 15.03
C ILE A 389 -17.98 -1.33 15.64
N GLY A 390 -16.88 -1.33 14.88
CA GLY A 390 -15.56 -1.73 15.37
C GLY A 390 -15.05 -0.86 16.53
N MET A 391 -15.48 0.41 16.60
CA MET A 391 -15.06 1.34 17.65
C MET A 391 -15.50 0.91 19.06
N ILE A 392 -16.49 0.02 19.18
CA ILE A 392 -16.86 -0.63 20.46
C ILE A 392 -15.64 -1.34 21.08
N TRP A 393 -14.73 -1.85 20.25
CA TRP A 393 -13.53 -2.58 20.65
C TRP A 393 -12.24 -1.75 20.62
N VAL A 394 -12.29 -0.53 20.08
CA VAL A 394 -11.16 0.38 19.91
C VAL A 394 -11.35 1.61 20.80
N THR A 395 -11.39 1.40 22.12
CA THR A 395 -11.53 2.46 23.13
C THR A 395 -10.18 2.82 23.75
N ASP A 396 -10.03 4.05 24.24
CA ASP A 396 -8.77 4.51 24.86
C ASP A 396 -8.36 3.61 26.03
N ALA A 397 -9.32 3.14 26.83
CA ALA A 397 -9.07 2.21 27.92
C ALA A 397 -8.50 0.86 27.44
N ARG A 398 -9.10 0.26 26.40
CA ARG A 398 -8.63 -1.02 25.83
C ARG A 398 -7.27 -0.89 25.14
N MET A 399 -7.02 0.27 24.52
CA MET A 399 -5.71 0.58 23.94
C MET A 399 -4.65 0.70 25.04
N ALA A 400 -4.93 1.40 26.13
CA ALA A 400 -4.03 1.54 27.27
C ALA A 400 -3.75 0.20 27.98
N GLU A 401 -4.79 -0.62 28.18
CA GLU A 401 -4.66 -1.97 28.74
C GLU A 401 -3.76 -2.86 27.87
N ALA A 402 -4.00 -2.87 26.55
CA ALA A 402 -3.18 -3.63 25.61
C ALA A 402 -1.72 -3.18 25.60
N GLU A 403 -1.44 -1.88 25.71
CA GLU A 403 -0.07 -1.36 25.84
C GLU A 403 0.59 -1.81 27.15
N GLY A 404 -0.14 -1.80 28.27
CA GLY A 404 0.37 -2.25 29.58
C GLY A 404 0.80 -3.72 29.61
N THR A 405 -0.01 -4.61 29.01
CA THR A 405 0.27 -6.07 28.99
C THR A 405 1.57 -6.46 28.30
N VAL A 406 2.08 -5.63 27.38
CA VAL A 406 3.33 -5.89 26.65
C VAL A 406 4.56 -5.35 27.39
N LEU A 407 4.39 -4.30 28.20
CA LEU A 407 5.48 -3.66 28.93
C LEU A 407 5.87 -4.41 30.23
N GLU A 408 4.91 -5.05 30.91
CA GLU A 408 5.16 -5.80 32.15
C GLU A 408 6.12 -7.01 32.00
N PRO A 409 6.07 -7.82 30.92
CA PRO A 409 7.00 -8.92 30.72
C PRO A 409 8.42 -8.47 30.37
N GLU A 410 8.59 -7.36 29.64
CA GLU A 410 9.91 -6.86 29.25
C GLU A 410 10.66 -6.26 30.46
N ALA A 411 9.96 -5.60 31.39
CA ALA A 411 10.56 -5.05 32.61
C ALA A 411 11.14 -6.13 33.55
N ARG A 412 10.45 -7.28 33.68
CA ARG A 412 10.91 -8.41 34.51
C ARG A 412 12.09 -9.20 33.91
N GLY A 413 12.33 -9.05 32.60
CA GLY A 413 13.46 -9.70 31.90
C GLY A 413 14.79 -8.95 32.07
N THR A 414 14.75 -7.67 32.42
CA THR A 414 15.94 -6.82 32.67
C THR A 414 16.47 -6.86 34.11
N GLU A 415 15.76 -7.50 35.04
CA GLU A 415 16.17 -7.65 36.44
C GLU A 415 16.79 -9.03 36.76
N ARG A 416 17.20 -9.80 35.74
CA ARG A 416 17.86 -11.11 35.94
C ARG A 416 19.27 -11.17 35.38
#